data_AF-A0A7V7ZEU5-F1
#
_entry.id   AF-A0A7V7ZEU5-F1
#
_cell.length_a   1.000
_cell.length_b   1.000
_cell.length_c   1.000
_cell.angle_alpha   90.00
_cell.angle_beta   90.00
_cell.angle_gamma   90.00
#
_symmetry.space_group_name_H-M   'P 1'
#
loop_
_entity.id
_entity.type
_entity.pdbx_description
1 polymer ?
#
loop_
_entity_poly.entity_id
_entity_poly.type
_entity_poly.pdbx_seq_one_letter_code
_entity_poly.pdbx_strand_id
1 'polypeptide(L)'
;MAVPLRKSFTQVQLNDERDIIEGILQIGTYTPPPGLPTLEELRTMNVDVQESLDEITALEKALEAARNMLLGRAQIRHEALMRTKSQLIASYGRDSNILLTVGIKPLGDYKRAARRNTDDEETPTDSTPTT
;
A
#
# COMPACT_ATOMS: atom_id res chain seq x y z
N MET A 1 3.00 28.11 8.21
CA MET A 1 2.12 28.17 7.03
C MET A 1 2.85 27.50 5.88
N ALA A 2 2.29 26.45 5.28
CA ALA A 2 2.94 25.75 4.17
C ALA A 2 2.83 26.59 2.89
N VAL A 3 3.97 26.90 2.27
CA VAL A 3 3.99 27.58 0.97
C VAL A 3 3.49 26.59 -0.09
N PRO A 4 2.45 26.92 -0.87
CA PRO A 4 1.99 26.03 -1.92
C PRO A 4 3.07 25.94 -3.02
N LEU A 5 3.66 24.75 -3.16
CA LEU A 5 4.58 24.44 -4.26
C LEU A 5 3.84 24.54 -5.58
N ARG A 6 4.31 25.43 -6.47
CA ARG A 6 3.73 25.65 -7.81
C ARG A 6 4.01 24.49 -8.77
N LYS A 7 4.96 23.61 -8.44
CA LYS A 7 5.37 22.45 -9.25
C LYS A 7 5.91 21.35 -8.33
N SER A 8 5.41 20.14 -8.49
CA SER A 8 6.00 18.95 -7.87
C SER A 8 7.19 18.49 -8.69
N PHE A 9 8.31 18.21 -8.03
CA PHE A 9 9.46 17.57 -8.65
C PHE A 9 9.28 16.05 -8.59
N THR A 10 9.68 15.37 -9.67
CA THR A 10 9.74 13.91 -9.70
C THR A 10 11.07 13.43 -9.12
N GLN A 11 11.13 12.20 -8.61
CA GLN A 11 12.38 11.63 -8.11
C GLN A 11 13.49 11.62 -9.17
N VAL A 12 13.12 11.40 -10.43
CA VAL A 12 14.07 11.44 -11.56
C VAL A 12 14.70 12.83 -11.67
N GLN A 13 13.89 13.89 -11.60
CA GLN A 13 14.41 15.27 -11.63
C GLN A 13 15.32 15.60 -10.46
N LEU A 14 14.99 15.12 -9.25
CA LEU A 14 15.85 15.34 -8.08
C LEU A 14 17.20 14.63 -8.23
N ASN A 15 17.20 13.42 -8.79
CA ASN A 15 18.44 12.68 -9.07
C ASN A 15 19.26 13.38 -10.18
N ASP A 16 18.62 13.82 -11.25
CA ASP A 16 19.28 14.55 -12.35
C ASP A 16 19.91 15.85 -11.83
N GLU A 17 19.19 16.61 -11.00
CA GLU A 17 19.70 17.85 -10.38
C GLU A 17 20.88 17.57 -9.44
N ARG A 18 20.81 16.49 -8.66
CA ARG A 18 21.91 16.04 -7.81
C ARG A 18 23.15 15.71 -8.64
N ASP A 19 23.01 14.93 -9.70
CA ASP A 19 24.13 14.55 -10.58
C ASP A 19 24.79 15.78 -11.21
N ILE A 20 23.98 16.79 -11.57
CA ILE A 20 24.49 18.08 -12.05
C ILE A 20 25.31 18.80 -10.96
N ILE A 21 24.80 18.89 -9.73
CA ILE A 21 25.51 19.55 -8.63
C ILE A 21 26.82 18.82 -8.32
N GLU A 22 26.79 17.48 -8.23
CA GLU A 22 27.99 16.68 -8.00
C GLU A 22 29.00 16.86 -9.14
N GLY A 23 28.55 16.92 -10.39
CA GLY A 23 29.38 17.21 -11.55
C GLY A 23 30.03 18.60 -11.48
N ILE A 24 29.28 19.64 -11.10
CA ILE A 24 29.80 21.01 -10.93
C ILE A 24 30.86 21.05 -9.83
N LEU A 25 30.63 20.37 -8.70
CA LEU A 25 31.56 20.33 -7.57
C LEU A 25 32.90 19.64 -7.90
N GLN A 26 32.93 18.80 -8.93
CA GLN A 26 34.17 18.15 -9.40
C GLN A 26 35.01 19.05 -10.31
N ILE A 27 34.44 20.15 -10.84
CA ILE A 27 35.18 21.09 -11.68
C ILE A 27 36.02 22.00 -10.78
N GLY A 28 37.25 21.58 -10.47
CA GLY A 28 38.14 22.29 -9.55
C GLY A 28 38.51 23.73 -9.96
N THR A 29 38.28 24.12 -11.21
CA THR A 29 38.52 25.47 -11.73
C THR A 29 37.25 26.33 -11.83
N TYR A 30 36.08 25.77 -11.55
CA TYR A 30 34.83 26.50 -11.69
C TYR A 30 34.70 27.54 -10.58
N THR A 31 34.53 28.80 -10.99
CA THR A 31 34.27 29.92 -10.08
C THR A 31 32.96 30.57 -10.51
N PRO A 32 31.88 30.47 -9.73
CA PRO A 32 30.59 31.03 -10.13
C PRO A 32 30.67 32.57 -10.22
N PRO A 33 30.08 33.16 -11.27
CA PRO A 33 29.89 34.60 -11.37
C PRO A 33 29.13 35.19 -10.17
N PRO A 34 29.35 36.47 -9.83
CA PRO A 34 28.58 37.13 -8.78
C PRO A 34 27.08 37.12 -9.12
N GLY A 35 26.26 36.77 -8.13
CA GLY A 35 24.80 36.62 -8.28
C GLY A 35 24.32 35.19 -8.55
N LEU A 36 25.24 34.25 -8.79
CA LEU A 36 24.93 32.81 -8.77
C LEU A 36 25.32 32.18 -7.44
N PRO A 37 24.72 31.02 -7.09
CA PRO A 37 25.06 30.32 -5.86
C PRO A 37 26.54 29.93 -5.82
N THR A 38 27.14 30.05 -4.64
CA THR A 38 28.50 29.56 -4.43
C THR A 38 28.55 28.03 -4.44
N LEU A 39 29.73 27.45 -4.63
CA LEU A 39 29.89 25.99 -4.55
C LEU A 39 29.52 25.43 -3.18
N GLU A 40 29.77 26.18 -2.10
CA GLU A 40 29.34 25.79 -0.76
C GLU A 40 27.82 25.84 -0.62
N GLU A 41 27.17 26.89 -1.14
CA GLU A 41 25.71 26.98 -1.15
C GLU A 41 25.07 25.83 -1.92
N LEU A 42 25.58 25.48 -3.10
CA LEU A 42 25.10 24.32 -3.87
C LEU A 42 25.27 23.01 -3.09
N ARG A 43 26.39 22.85 -2.37
CA ARG A 43 26.61 21.68 -1.52
C ARG A 43 25.59 21.63 -0.38
N THR A 44 25.35 22.74 0.30
CA THR A 44 24.35 22.82 1.38
C THR A 44 22.96 22.51 0.85
N MET A 45 22.54 23.10 -0.27
CA MET A 45 21.23 22.82 -0.88
C MET A 45 21.06 21.34 -1.22
N ASN A 46 22.10 20.68 -1.74
CA ASN A 46 22.05 19.26 -2.04
C ASN A 46 21.93 18.40 -0.77
N VAL A 47 22.64 18.76 0.30
CA VAL A 47 22.53 18.09 1.60
C VAL A 47 21.12 18.25 2.17
N ASP A 48 20.56 19.45 2.18
CA ASP A 48 19.22 19.74 2.71
C ASP A 48 18.13 18.90 2.00
N VAL A 49 18.24 18.77 0.67
CA VAL A 49 17.32 17.95 -0.13
C VAL A 49 17.50 16.46 0.22
N GLN A 50 18.73 15.97 0.33
CA GLN A 50 18.98 14.58 0.66
C GLN A 50 18.48 14.22 2.07
N GLU A 51 18.73 15.08 3.06
CA GLU A 51 18.22 14.90 4.42
C GLU A 51 16.68 14.85 4.44
N SER A 52 16.03 15.71 3.66
CA SER A 52 14.57 15.70 3.52
C SER A 52 14.05 14.40 2.89
N LEU A 53 14.74 13.86 1.87
CA LEU A 53 14.38 12.58 1.25
C LEU A 53 14.56 11.40 2.21
N ASP A 54 15.62 11.42 3.00
CA ASP A 54 15.89 10.40 4.01
C ASP A 54 14.81 10.42 5.11
N GLU A 55 14.40 11.61 5.55
CA GLU A 55 13.30 11.77 6.51
C GLU A 55 11.96 11.26 5.94
N ILE A 56 11.64 11.58 4.68
CA ILE A 56 10.44 11.04 4.01
C ILE A 56 10.48 9.52 4.00
N THR A 57 11.61 8.93 3.62
CA THR A 57 11.79 7.47 3.57
C THR A 57 11.61 6.84 4.96
N ALA A 58 12.12 7.50 6.02
CA ALA A 58 11.94 7.04 7.39
C ALA A 58 10.47 7.09 7.83
N LEU A 59 9.75 8.16 7.50
CA LEU A 59 8.33 8.32 7.79
C LEU A 59 7.46 7.32 7.03
N GLU A 60 7.78 7.03 5.78
CA GLU A 60 7.09 6.01 4.98
C GLU A 60 7.24 4.61 5.62
N LYS A 61 8.45 4.25 6.05
CA LYS A 61 8.70 2.99 6.79
C LYS A 61 7.92 2.94 8.10
N ALA A 62 7.88 4.06 8.85
CA ALA A 62 7.12 4.14 10.08
C ALA A 62 5.61 3.97 9.84
N LEU A 63 5.09 4.56 8.77
CA LEU A 63 3.71 4.44 8.34
C LEU A 63 3.38 2.99 7.97
N GLU A 64 4.24 2.34 7.19
CA GLU A 64 4.08 0.92 6.83
C GLU A 64 4.08 0.02 8.09
N ALA A 65 4.99 0.25 9.02
CA ALA A 65 5.02 -0.46 10.30
C ALA A 65 3.71 -0.27 11.08
N ALA A 66 3.18 0.95 11.15
CA ALA A 66 1.90 1.24 11.80
C ALA A 66 0.72 0.53 11.11
N ARG A 67 0.70 0.46 9.78
CA ARG A 67 -0.29 -0.30 9.01
C ARG A 67 -0.22 -1.80 9.33
N ASN A 68 0.97 -2.36 9.40
CA ASN A 68 1.17 -3.77 9.75
C ASN A 68 0.69 -4.07 11.18
N MET A 69 0.98 -3.19 12.13
CA MET A 69 0.45 -3.30 13.49
C MET A 69 -1.08 -3.23 13.54
N LEU A 70 -1.70 -2.35 12.75
CA LEU A 70 -3.15 -2.27 12.63
C LEU A 70 -3.75 -3.59 12.10
N LEU A 71 -3.16 -4.14 11.04
CA LEU A 71 -3.62 -5.42 10.46
C LEU A 71 -3.49 -6.56 11.46
N GLY A 72 -2.36 -6.66 12.17
CA GLY A 72 -2.17 -7.67 13.22
C GLY A 72 -3.22 -7.55 14.33
N ARG A 73 -3.49 -6.34 14.81
CA ARG A 73 -4.55 -6.09 15.82
C ARG A 73 -5.95 -6.41 15.27
N ALA A 74 -6.21 -6.06 14.02
CA ALA A 74 -7.49 -6.35 13.36
C ALA A 74 -7.72 -7.86 13.22
N GLN A 75 -6.68 -8.63 12.89
CA GLN A 75 -6.74 -10.08 12.81
C GLN A 75 -7.04 -10.70 14.18
N ILE A 76 -6.31 -10.32 15.23
CA ILE A 76 -6.56 -10.81 16.60
C ILE A 76 -8.01 -10.51 17.01
N ARG A 77 -8.50 -9.29 16.75
CA ARG A 77 -9.89 -8.91 17.02
C ARG A 77 -10.86 -9.78 16.24
N HIS A 78 -10.60 -10.03 14.95
CA HIS A 78 -11.46 -10.84 14.10
C HIS A 78 -11.55 -12.28 14.60
N GLU A 79 -10.41 -12.91 14.92
CA GLU A 79 -10.36 -14.26 15.45
C GLU A 79 -11.10 -14.37 16.79
N ALA A 80 -10.91 -13.41 17.69
CA ALA A 80 -11.62 -13.34 18.96
C ALA A 80 -13.14 -13.29 18.73
N LEU A 81 -13.61 -12.40 17.84
CA LEU A 81 -15.03 -12.30 17.49
C LEU A 81 -15.58 -13.59 16.90
N MET A 82 -14.83 -14.30 16.05
CA MET A 82 -15.27 -15.57 15.49
C MET A 82 -15.39 -16.66 16.56
N ARG A 83 -14.46 -16.71 17.52
CA ARG A 83 -14.54 -17.62 18.68
C ARG A 83 -15.71 -17.28 19.60
N THR A 84 -15.93 -16.00 19.89
CA THR A 84 -17.09 -15.57 20.69
C THR A 84 -18.40 -15.90 19.97
N LYS A 85 -18.47 -15.68 18.66
CA LYS A 85 -19.63 -16.04 17.83
C LYS A 85 -19.92 -17.53 17.87
N SER A 86 -18.91 -18.39 17.77
CA SER A 86 -19.11 -19.85 17.85
C SER A 86 -19.58 -20.29 19.24
N GLN A 87 -19.05 -19.69 20.31
CA GLN A 87 -19.51 -19.93 21.68
C GLN A 87 -20.97 -19.52 21.88
N LEU A 88 -21.39 -18.34 21.41
CA LEU A 88 -22.78 -17.89 21.49
C LEU A 88 -23.74 -18.87 20.79
N ILE A 89 -23.38 -19.35 19.60
CA ILE A 89 -24.18 -20.35 18.87
C ILE A 89 -24.27 -21.66 19.66
N ALA A 90 -23.18 -22.10 20.29
CA ALA A 90 -23.17 -23.32 21.09
C ALA A 90 -24.02 -23.19 22.37
N SER A 91 -23.99 -22.03 23.03
CA SER A 91 -24.73 -21.81 24.29
C SER A 91 -26.23 -21.62 24.10
N TYR A 92 -26.65 -20.88 23.07
CA TYR A 92 -28.07 -20.53 22.87
C TYR A 92 -28.77 -21.39 21.84
N GLY A 93 -28.03 -22.17 21.06
CA GLY A 93 -28.57 -22.90 19.91
C GLY A 93 -28.71 -22.02 18.68
N ARG A 94 -28.56 -22.64 17.51
CA ARG A 94 -28.38 -21.94 16.22
C ARG A 94 -29.63 -21.22 15.70
N ASP A 95 -30.80 -21.53 16.24
CA ASP A 95 -32.09 -20.96 15.86
C ASP A 95 -32.65 -20.00 16.93
N SER A 96 -31.85 -19.65 17.93
CA SER A 96 -32.28 -18.74 19.00
C SER A 96 -32.38 -17.30 18.52
N ASN A 97 -33.52 -16.66 18.80
CA ASN A 97 -33.76 -15.23 18.51
C ASN A 97 -32.77 -14.29 19.21
N ILE A 98 -32.09 -14.75 20.27
CA ILE A 98 -31.04 -13.99 20.95
C ILE A 98 -29.87 -13.71 19.99
N LEU A 99 -29.57 -14.63 19.06
CA LEU A 99 -28.48 -14.46 18.08
C LEU A 99 -28.73 -13.30 17.10
N LEU A 100 -30.00 -12.98 16.80
CA LEU A 100 -30.36 -11.86 15.93
C LEU A 100 -29.98 -10.50 16.53
N THR A 101 -30.04 -10.37 17.86
CA THR A 101 -29.67 -9.12 18.56
C THR A 101 -28.19 -8.77 18.41
N VAL A 102 -27.34 -9.77 18.14
CA VAL A 102 -25.91 -9.62 17.92
C VAL A 102 -25.55 -9.67 16.42
N GLY A 103 -26.56 -9.59 15.54
CA GLY A 103 -26.39 -9.63 14.08
C GLY A 103 -25.99 -11.00 13.52
N ILE A 104 -26.13 -12.08 14.28
CA ILE A 104 -25.87 -13.44 13.83
C ILE A 104 -27.17 -14.01 13.25
N LYS A 105 -27.19 -14.28 11.94
CA LYS A 105 -28.35 -14.89 11.28
C LYS A 105 -28.53 -16.36 11.72
N PRO A 106 -29.76 -16.81 11.99
CA PRO A 106 -30.06 -18.22 12.22
C PRO A 106 -29.91 -19.03 10.92
N LEU A 107 -29.78 -20.36 11.04
CA LEU A 107 -29.42 -21.22 9.90
C LEU A 107 -30.46 -21.17 8.76
N GLY A 108 -31.74 -20.99 9.10
CA GLY A 108 -32.84 -20.87 8.13
C GLY A 108 -32.77 -19.63 7.22
N ASP A 109 -32.12 -18.55 7.68
CA ASP A 109 -32.00 -17.29 6.94
C ASP A 109 -30.76 -17.24 6.02
N TYR A 110 -29.91 -18.26 6.08
CA TYR A 110 -28.78 -18.38 5.15
C TYR A 110 -29.29 -18.85 3.78
N LYS A 111 -29.29 -17.93 2.81
CA LYS A 111 -29.55 -18.24 1.40
C LYS A 111 -28.59 -19.36 0.95
N ARG A 112 -29.12 -20.52 0.56
CA ARG A 112 -28.30 -21.63 0.03
C ARG A 112 -27.55 -21.14 -1.20
N ALA A 113 -26.24 -21.42 -1.26
CA ALA A 113 -25.45 -21.16 -2.45
C ALA A 113 -26.03 -21.96 -3.63
N ALA A 114 -26.40 -21.27 -4.71
CA ALA A 114 -26.85 -21.92 -5.92
C ALA A 114 -25.69 -22.74 -6.49
N ARG A 115 -25.91 -24.06 -6.68
CA ARG A 115 -24.95 -24.91 -7.38
C ARG A 115 -24.89 -24.45 -8.83
N ARG A 116 -23.71 -24.04 -9.28
CA ARG A 116 -23.44 -23.75 -10.69
C ARG A 116 -23.31 -25.12 -11.37
N ASN A 117 -24.31 -25.55 -12.14
CA ASN A 117 -24.18 -26.73 -12.99
C ASN A 117 -23.09 -26.42 -14.02
N THR A 118 -22.03 -27.22 -14.03
CA THR A 118 -21.03 -27.25 -15.09
C THR A 118 -21.44 -28.36 -16.05
N ASP A 119 -22.42 -28.09 -16.89
CA ASP A 119 -22.76 -28.92 -18.05
C ASP A 119 -22.33 -28.14 -19.31
N ASP A 120 -21.02 -28.02 -19.52
CA ASP A 120 -20.43 -27.62 -20.80
C ASP A 120 -19.28 -28.61 -21.09
N GLU A 121 -19.63 -29.84 -21.45
CA GLU A 121 -18.72 -30.75 -22.15
C GLU A 121 -18.64 -30.31 -23.63
N GLU A 122 -17.70 -29.42 -23.95
CA GLU A 122 -17.24 -29.24 -25.32
C GLU A 122 -16.45 -30.49 -25.76
N THR A 123 -17.07 -31.34 -26.58
CA THR A 123 -16.36 -32.37 -27.35
C THR A 123 -15.52 -31.71 -28.46
N PRO A 124 -14.19 -31.86 -28.51
CA PRO A 124 -13.41 -31.41 -29.64
C PRO A 124 -13.50 -32.45 -30.76
N THR A 125 -14.12 -32.08 -31.89
CA THR A 125 -14.05 -32.87 -33.12
C THR A 125 -12.73 -32.55 -33.82
N ASP A 126 -11.73 -33.39 -33.55
CA ASP A 126 -10.49 -33.45 -34.33
C ASP A 126 -10.81 -34.11 -35.69
N SER A 127 -10.56 -33.40 -36.78
CA SER A 127 -10.72 -33.91 -38.15
C SER A 127 -9.52 -33.44 -38.96
N THR A 128 -8.48 -34.27 -38.99
CA THR A 128 -7.34 -34.13 -39.90
C THR A 128 -7.71 -34.66 -41.29
N PRO A 129 -7.32 -34.01 -42.40
CA PRO A 129 -7.34 -34.62 -43.72
C PRO A 129 -5.96 -35.23 -44.00
N THR A 130 -5.92 -36.52 -44.36
CA THR A 130 -4.72 -37.16 -44.92
C THR A 130 -5.07 -37.80 -46.26
N THR A 131 -4.43 -37.24 -47.29
CA THR A 131 -4.12 -37.73 -48.66
C THR A 131 -5.24 -38.18 -49.57
#